data_AF-A0A8X6GLA4-F1
#
_entry.id   AF-A0A8X6GLA4-F1
#
_cell.length_a   1.000
_cell.length_b   1.000
_cell.length_c   1.000
_cell.angle_alpha   90.00
_cell.angle_beta   90.00
_cell.angle_gamma   90.00
#
_symmetry.space_group_name_H-M   'P 1'
#
loop_
_entity.id
_entity.type
_entity.pdbx_description
1 polymer ?
#
loop_
_entity_poly.entity_id
_entity_poly.type
_entity_poly.pdbx_seq_one_letter_code
_entity_poly.pdbx_strand_id
1 'polypeptide(L)'
;MQTINKITDSRDPSYLQSFKSWYLLGRREQRGDNKATVAEGLHEVEKKEHVKIWARCKFNAVIKSSLQHKNDTALQRLPPLPTPRDLLKLYKIRAQRHLSQNFLLDSRITNKIVTTTGNIKNCYVCEVGPGPGNITRNILQNGAKQVIVIEKDRRFLPALELLADASGGRMKIILGDIMDLHLENILPSNLSSGWTLYPPPLYIIGNLPFNISTPLIIKWLKHCSTHTGPFVHGRTQLTLTFQKEVGDRMVADAGSDARCRLSIICQYLCHVNYLFTIPGRAFFPKPEVDVAVVKFTPRIRPLINQPFPIVQKIITTIFQHRQKFCRFGIKNLFPENRPELVEELINKAKINPETKAFQLEMEEFNALCNVYNDICQNNKNILEYDFRIKKAYKNVDSSLENENVNKDI
;
A
#
# COMPACT_ATOMS: atom_id res chain seq x y z
N MET A 1 -31.86 15.00 -32.57
CA MET A 1 -31.63 13.98 -31.50
C MET A 1 -32.03 12.55 -31.91
N GLN A 2 -32.23 12.23 -33.20
CA GLN A 2 -32.34 10.84 -33.69
C GLN A 2 -31.19 10.41 -34.63
N THR A 3 -30.22 11.29 -34.90
CA THR A 3 -29.09 11.01 -35.80
C THR A 3 -27.81 10.57 -35.07
N ILE A 4 -27.80 10.57 -33.73
CA ILE A 4 -26.59 10.27 -32.94
C ILE A 4 -26.45 8.77 -32.61
N ASN A 5 -27.51 7.97 -32.73
CA ASN A 5 -27.49 6.54 -32.42
C ASN A 5 -27.18 5.61 -33.61
N LYS A 6 -26.69 6.14 -34.74
CA LYS A 6 -26.23 5.32 -35.88
C LYS A 6 -24.72 5.31 -36.10
N ILE A 7 -23.93 5.91 -35.20
CA ILE A 7 -22.47 5.96 -35.32
C ILE A 7 -21.83 4.88 -34.43
N THR A 8 -22.18 3.63 -34.70
CA THR A 8 -21.48 2.45 -34.18
C THR A 8 -21.32 1.39 -35.25
N ASP A 9 -21.02 1.80 -36.48
CA ASP A 9 -20.52 0.84 -37.47
C ASP A 9 -19.42 1.42 -38.34
N SER A 10 -18.32 0.69 -38.44
CA SER A 10 -17.01 1.18 -38.88
C SER A 10 -16.71 0.86 -40.35
N ARG A 11 -17.73 0.81 -41.20
CA ARG A 11 -17.61 0.26 -42.57
C ARG A 11 -18.14 1.14 -43.70
N ASP A 12 -18.41 2.43 -43.48
CA ASP A 12 -18.87 3.31 -44.57
C ASP A 12 -17.69 4.04 -45.28
N PRO A 13 -17.39 3.72 -46.56
CA PRO A 13 -16.29 4.33 -47.31
C PRO A 13 -16.51 5.81 -47.64
N SER A 14 -17.75 6.31 -47.58
CA SER A 14 -18.08 7.70 -47.88
C SER A 14 -17.45 8.70 -46.91
N TYR A 15 -17.19 8.27 -45.67
CA TYR A 15 -16.56 9.09 -44.62
C TYR A 15 -15.08 9.40 -44.90
N LEU A 16 -14.36 8.46 -45.51
CA LEU A 16 -12.96 8.64 -45.90
C LEU A 16 -12.79 9.68 -47.01
N GLN A 17 -13.81 9.83 -47.87
CA GLN A 17 -13.81 10.78 -48.99
C GLN A 17 -14.12 12.20 -48.51
N SER A 18 -15.11 12.36 -47.63
CA SER A 18 -15.40 13.63 -46.95
C SER A 18 -14.25 14.09 -46.06
N PHE A 19 -13.56 13.16 -45.37
CA PHE A 19 -12.40 13.46 -44.55
C PHE A 19 -11.14 13.81 -45.38
N LYS A 20 -10.95 13.20 -46.56
CA LYS A 20 -9.88 13.60 -47.50
C LYS A 20 -10.07 15.04 -47.98
N SER A 21 -11.31 15.44 -48.30
CA SER A 21 -11.60 16.84 -48.66
C SER A 21 -11.32 17.80 -47.50
N TRP A 22 -11.74 17.45 -46.27
CA TRP A 22 -11.47 18.28 -45.08
C TRP A 22 -9.97 18.39 -44.74
N TYR A 23 -9.22 17.29 -44.85
CA TYR A 23 -7.77 17.26 -44.60
C TYR A 23 -6.97 18.03 -45.66
N LEU A 24 -7.41 18.03 -46.93
CA LEU A 24 -6.80 18.81 -48.00
C LEU A 24 -7.12 20.31 -47.88
N LEU A 25 -8.30 20.67 -47.37
CA LEU A 25 -8.66 22.04 -47.00
C LEU A 25 -7.79 22.58 -45.86
N GLY A 26 -7.61 21.81 -44.77
CA GLY A 26 -6.75 22.21 -43.65
C GLY A 26 -5.25 22.26 -43.98
N ARG A 27 -4.78 21.52 -45.00
CA ARG A 27 -3.39 21.61 -45.49
C ARG A 27 -3.15 22.82 -46.39
N ARG A 28 -4.19 23.35 -47.05
CA ARG A 28 -4.09 24.61 -47.82
C ARG A 28 -3.97 25.83 -46.89
N GLU A 29 -4.66 25.81 -45.73
CA GLU A 29 -4.51 26.85 -44.69
C GLU A 29 -3.09 26.92 -44.11
N GLN A 30 -2.42 25.78 -43.88
CA GLN A 30 -1.06 25.76 -43.31
C GLN A 30 0.05 26.17 -44.29
N ARG A 31 -0.25 26.34 -45.58
CA ARG A 31 0.72 26.79 -46.59
C ARG A 31 0.65 28.29 -46.92
N GLY A 32 -0.23 29.05 -46.29
CA GLY A 32 -0.17 30.52 -46.32
C GLY A 32 -0.56 31.16 -47.65
N ASP A 33 -1.51 30.58 -48.40
CA ASP A 33 -2.12 31.26 -49.54
C ASP A 33 -3.52 31.79 -49.18
N ASN A 34 -3.60 33.13 -49.13
CA ASN A 34 -4.76 34.02 -49.02
C ASN A 34 -5.61 34.05 -47.74
N LYS A 35 -5.62 35.27 -47.14
CA LYS A 35 -6.59 35.76 -46.16
C LYS A 35 -7.98 35.86 -46.80
N ALA A 36 -9.01 35.29 -46.17
CA ALA A 36 -10.34 35.88 -45.94
C ALA A 36 -11.33 34.82 -45.42
N THR A 37 -11.95 35.14 -44.28
CA THR A 37 -13.31 34.71 -43.84
C THR A 37 -13.70 33.23 -43.98
N VAL A 38 -13.70 32.49 -42.86
CA VAL A 38 -14.87 31.82 -42.24
C VAL A 38 -14.37 31.23 -40.91
N ALA A 39 -14.51 31.98 -39.83
CA ALA A 39 -14.36 31.47 -38.47
C ALA A 39 -15.69 31.64 -37.78
N GLU A 40 -16.56 30.63 -37.81
CA GLU A 40 -17.69 30.51 -36.89
C GLU A 40 -18.31 29.10 -37.01
N GLY A 41 -18.42 28.41 -35.87
CA GLY A 41 -19.24 27.20 -35.72
C GLY A 41 -18.48 25.88 -35.71
N LEU A 42 -17.87 25.52 -34.57
CA LEU A 42 -17.68 24.13 -34.13
C LEU A 42 -17.50 24.14 -32.60
N HIS A 43 -18.49 23.60 -31.87
CA HIS A 43 -18.55 23.67 -30.42
C HIS A 43 -17.41 22.86 -29.77
N GLU A 44 -16.94 23.31 -28.61
CA GLU A 44 -15.79 22.75 -27.86
C GLU A 44 -15.93 21.26 -27.49
N VAL A 45 -17.16 20.74 -27.49
CA VAL A 45 -17.49 19.33 -27.28
C VAL A 45 -17.12 18.48 -28.51
N GLU A 46 -17.36 18.98 -29.72
CA GLU A 46 -17.03 18.26 -30.97
C GLU A 46 -15.51 18.18 -31.17
N LYS A 47 -14.77 19.22 -30.77
CA LYS A 47 -13.30 19.18 -30.76
C LYS A 47 -12.75 18.09 -29.84
N LYS A 48 -13.37 17.86 -28.67
CA LYS A 48 -12.95 16.80 -27.72
C LYS A 48 -13.27 15.39 -28.24
N GLU A 49 -14.39 15.22 -28.91
CA GLU A 49 -14.80 13.94 -29.49
C GLU A 49 -13.94 13.57 -30.72
N HIS A 50 -13.61 14.56 -31.56
CA HIS A 50 -12.71 14.35 -32.70
C HIS A 50 -11.27 14.01 -32.27
N VAL A 51 -10.78 14.55 -31.14
CA VAL A 51 -9.47 14.18 -30.57
C VAL A 51 -9.47 12.75 -30.03
N LYS A 52 -10.56 12.28 -29.41
CA LYS A 52 -10.72 10.88 -28.97
C LYS A 52 -10.74 9.92 -30.17
N ILE A 53 -11.44 10.29 -31.24
CA ILE A 53 -11.51 9.49 -32.48
C ILE A 53 -10.15 9.46 -33.18
N TRP A 54 -9.43 10.59 -33.24
CA TRP A 54 -8.06 10.63 -33.77
C TRP A 54 -7.09 9.75 -32.98
N ALA A 55 -7.14 9.81 -31.65
CA ALA A 55 -6.32 8.94 -30.79
C ALA A 55 -6.61 7.46 -31.06
N ARG A 56 -7.90 7.09 -31.17
CA ARG A 56 -8.34 5.71 -31.42
C ARG A 56 -8.01 5.21 -32.83
N CYS A 57 -8.13 6.05 -33.86
CA CYS A 57 -7.78 5.71 -35.24
C CYS A 57 -6.27 5.61 -35.45
N LYS A 58 -5.48 6.51 -34.85
CA LYS A 58 -4.01 6.43 -34.89
C LYS A 58 -3.50 5.22 -34.10
N PHE A 59 -4.14 4.89 -32.98
CA PHE A 59 -3.90 3.68 -32.18
C PHE A 59 -4.21 2.40 -32.97
N ASN A 60 -5.36 2.33 -33.65
CA ASN A 60 -5.72 1.18 -34.48
C ASN A 60 -4.84 1.02 -35.73
N ALA A 61 -4.31 2.11 -36.29
CA ALA A 61 -3.38 2.06 -37.42
C ALA A 61 -2.00 1.49 -37.02
N VAL A 62 -1.51 1.83 -35.82
CA VAL A 62 -0.25 1.26 -35.26
C VAL A 62 -0.41 -0.22 -34.89
N ILE A 63 -1.60 -0.60 -34.40
CA ILE A 63 -1.97 -1.99 -34.12
C ILE A 63 -2.06 -2.80 -35.42
N LYS A 64 -2.70 -2.28 -36.48
CA LYS A 64 -2.82 -2.98 -37.77
C LYS A 64 -1.48 -3.18 -38.48
N SER A 65 -0.53 -2.24 -38.39
CA SER A 65 0.81 -2.45 -38.98
C SER A 65 1.65 -3.47 -38.18
N SER A 66 1.35 -3.68 -36.90
CA SER A 66 2.03 -4.67 -36.05
C SER A 66 1.41 -6.07 -36.13
N LEU A 67 0.18 -6.21 -36.65
CA LEU A 67 -0.57 -7.46 -36.73
C LEU A 67 -0.38 -8.25 -38.03
N GLN A 68 0.44 -7.76 -38.98
CA GLN A 68 0.67 -8.44 -40.26
C GLN A 68 1.81 -9.47 -40.28
N HIS A 69 2.49 -9.72 -39.16
CA HIS A 69 3.45 -10.82 -39.04
C HIS A 69 3.07 -11.77 -37.90
N LYS A 70 2.59 -12.96 -38.28
CA LYS A 70 2.23 -14.08 -37.40
C LYS A 70 3.45 -14.94 -37.04
N ASN A 71 3.33 -15.54 -35.85
CA ASN A 71 3.96 -16.76 -35.33
C ASN A 71 5.47 -16.77 -35.05
N ASP A 72 5.80 -16.75 -33.76
CA ASP A 72 6.73 -17.64 -33.03
C ASP A 72 7.32 -16.91 -31.82
N THR A 73 7.14 -17.48 -30.62
CA THR A 73 7.94 -17.28 -29.38
C THR A 73 8.64 -15.92 -29.17
N ALA A 74 7.98 -14.80 -29.47
CA ALA A 74 8.49 -13.48 -29.18
C ALA A 74 8.04 -13.10 -27.77
N LEU A 75 9.01 -12.87 -26.87
CA LEU A 75 8.81 -12.05 -25.68
C LEU A 75 7.97 -10.83 -26.08
N GLN A 76 6.67 -10.81 -25.73
CA GLN A 76 5.83 -9.65 -25.97
C GLN A 76 6.54 -8.46 -25.33
N ARG A 77 7.04 -7.56 -26.19
CA ARG A 77 7.83 -6.42 -25.75
C ARG A 77 6.88 -5.50 -24.98
N LEU A 78 7.03 -5.48 -23.67
CA LEU A 78 6.25 -4.60 -22.80
C LEU A 78 6.42 -3.13 -23.26
N PRO A 79 5.38 -2.29 -23.19
CA PRO A 79 5.38 -0.90 -23.69
C PRO A 79 6.51 -0.04 -23.08
N PRO A 80 6.84 1.16 -23.55
CA PRO A 80 7.79 2.02 -22.83
C PRO A 80 7.22 2.49 -21.48
N LEU A 81 8.10 2.78 -20.51
CA LEU A 81 7.69 3.36 -19.22
C LEU A 81 7.31 4.85 -19.38
N PRO A 82 6.32 5.37 -18.62
CA PRO A 82 6.04 6.79 -18.59
C PRO A 82 7.24 7.59 -18.10
N THR A 83 7.59 8.68 -18.81
CA THR A 83 8.65 9.58 -18.36
C THR A 83 8.18 10.44 -17.18
N PRO A 84 9.07 11.06 -16.39
CA PRO A 84 8.68 12.05 -15.39
C PRO A 84 7.78 13.16 -15.96
N ARG A 85 7.99 13.53 -17.24
CA ARG A 85 7.19 14.53 -17.94
C ARG A 85 5.77 14.03 -18.23
N ASP A 86 5.62 12.76 -18.57
CA ASP A 86 4.32 12.12 -18.80
C ASP A 86 3.55 12.00 -17.49
N LEU A 87 4.23 11.62 -16.41
CA LEU A 87 3.66 11.63 -15.05
C LEU A 87 3.21 13.04 -14.66
N LEU A 88 4.05 14.05 -14.84
CA LEU A 88 3.66 15.44 -14.57
C LEU A 88 2.43 15.86 -15.37
N LYS A 89 2.32 15.50 -16.65
CA LYS A 89 1.13 15.79 -17.46
C LYS A 89 -0.10 15.07 -16.92
N LEU A 90 0.01 13.78 -16.61
CA LEU A 90 -1.06 12.95 -16.04
C LEU A 90 -1.58 13.53 -14.71
N TYR A 91 -0.68 14.12 -13.90
CA TYR A 91 -1.04 14.81 -12.66
C TYR A 91 -1.54 16.24 -12.86
N LYS A 92 -1.01 16.98 -13.84
CA LYS A 92 -1.41 18.38 -14.12
C LYS A 92 -2.77 18.50 -14.79
N ILE A 93 -3.25 17.46 -15.48
CA ILE A 93 -4.57 17.47 -16.15
C ILE A 93 -5.73 17.63 -15.16
N ARG A 94 -5.53 17.39 -13.85
CA ARG A 94 -6.49 17.73 -12.79
C ARG A 94 -5.74 18.20 -11.55
N ALA A 95 -5.91 19.48 -11.19
CA ALA A 95 -5.23 20.18 -10.10
C ALA A 95 -5.50 19.61 -8.70
N GLN A 96 -5.00 18.40 -8.39
CA GLN A 96 -5.08 17.83 -7.05
C GLN A 96 -3.70 17.35 -6.60
N ARG A 97 -3.10 18.17 -5.73
CA ARG A 97 -1.89 17.89 -4.92
C ARG A 97 -2.14 16.82 -3.82
N HIS A 98 -3.21 16.05 -3.91
CA HIS A 98 -3.77 15.31 -2.76
C HIS A 98 -3.36 13.83 -2.66
N LEU A 99 -2.51 13.34 -3.55
CA LEU A 99 -1.96 11.98 -3.41
C LEU A 99 -0.47 12.12 -3.13
N SER A 100 -0.08 11.91 -1.87
CA SER A 100 1.32 11.83 -1.38
C SER A 100 2.02 10.58 -1.94
N GLN A 101 2.03 10.46 -3.26
CA GLN A 101 2.60 9.33 -4.01
C GLN A 101 3.97 9.71 -4.56
N ASN A 102 4.96 8.88 -4.28
CA ASN A 102 6.33 8.99 -4.77
C ASN A 102 6.58 7.81 -5.72
N PHE A 103 6.84 8.09 -7.00
CA PHE A 103 7.03 7.06 -8.02
C PHE A 103 8.49 6.66 -8.14
N LEU A 104 8.76 5.37 -8.05
CA LEU A 104 10.06 4.81 -8.35
C LEU A 104 10.17 4.55 -9.85
N LEU A 105 11.01 5.31 -10.55
CA LEU A 105 11.15 5.25 -12.01
C LEU A 105 12.40 4.47 -12.47
N ASP A 106 13.37 4.26 -11.59
CA ASP A 106 14.59 3.51 -11.92
C ASP A 106 14.30 2.00 -12.00
N SER A 107 14.46 1.43 -13.21
CA SER A 107 14.23 0.01 -13.48
C SER A 107 15.16 -0.91 -12.68
N ARG A 108 16.38 -0.46 -12.35
CA ARG A 108 17.35 -1.26 -11.59
C ARG A 108 16.90 -1.41 -10.14
N ILE A 109 16.36 -0.35 -9.55
CA ILE A 109 15.88 -0.37 -8.16
C ILE A 109 14.59 -1.19 -8.06
N THR A 110 13.66 -0.99 -8.98
CA THR A 110 12.43 -1.82 -9.05
C THR A 110 12.75 -3.30 -9.29
N ASN A 111 13.72 -3.63 -10.14
CA ASN A 111 14.20 -5.00 -10.28
C ASN A 111 14.86 -5.53 -8.98
N LYS A 112 15.61 -4.68 -8.27
CA LYS A 112 16.20 -5.03 -6.97
C LYS A 112 15.12 -5.35 -5.93
N ILE A 113 14.00 -4.60 -5.89
CA ILE A 113 12.86 -4.92 -5.02
C ILE A 113 12.34 -6.33 -5.35
N VAL A 114 12.05 -6.61 -6.63
CA VAL A 114 11.50 -7.90 -7.07
C VAL A 114 12.42 -9.07 -6.77
N THR A 115 13.71 -8.94 -7.07
CA THR A 115 14.71 -10.00 -6.84
C THR A 115 15.00 -10.26 -5.37
N THR A 116 14.87 -9.27 -4.50
CA THR A 116 15.03 -9.43 -3.04
C THR A 116 13.76 -9.91 -2.33
N THR A 117 12.58 -9.79 -2.95
CA THR A 117 11.33 -10.38 -2.45
C THR A 117 11.44 -11.91 -2.32
N GLY A 118 12.06 -12.57 -3.30
CA GLY A 118 12.22 -14.04 -3.34
C GLY A 118 12.16 -14.57 -4.77
N ASN A 119 12.12 -15.91 -4.91
CA ASN A 119 11.93 -16.54 -6.21
C ASN A 119 10.45 -16.44 -6.62
N ILE A 120 10.11 -15.43 -7.40
CA ILE A 120 8.75 -15.21 -7.89
C ILE A 120 8.44 -15.96 -9.20
N LYS A 121 9.41 -16.69 -9.76
CA LYS A 121 9.22 -17.44 -11.00
C LYS A 121 8.14 -18.48 -10.82
N ASN A 122 7.16 -18.48 -11.72
CA ASN A 122 5.98 -19.35 -11.67
C ASN A 122 5.08 -19.17 -10.42
N CYS A 123 5.28 -18.10 -9.64
CA CYS A 123 4.46 -17.76 -8.48
C CYS A 123 3.39 -16.70 -8.83
N TYR A 124 2.45 -16.51 -7.91
CA TYR A 124 1.46 -15.44 -7.96
C TYR A 124 2.02 -14.22 -7.23
N VAL A 125 1.81 -13.04 -7.81
CA VAL A 125 2.25 -11.78 -7.20
C VAL A 125 1.08 -10.82 -7.15
N CYS A 126 0.73 -10.35 -5.96
CA CYS A 126 -0.21 -9.27 -5.75
C CYS A 126 0.57 -7.98 -5.51
N GLU A 127 0.46 -7.02 -6.42
CA GLU A 127 1.06 -5.70 -6.26
C GLU A 127 0.01 -4.70 -5.79
N VAL A 128 0.28 -3.99 -4.70
CA VAL A 128 -0.60 -2.96 -4.18
C VAL A 128 -0.02 -1.58 -4.52
N GLY A 129 -0.83 -0.75 -5.18
CA GLY A 129 -0.44 0.59 -5.62
C GLY A 129 0.64 0.56 -6.70
N PRO A 130 0.39 -0.09 -7.87
CA PRO A 130 1.36 -0.16 -8.95
C PRO A 130 1.71 1.21 -9.56
N GLY A 131 0.82 2.20 -9.42
CA GLY A 131 0.93 3.49 -10.08
C GLY A 131 1.18 3.32 -11.59
N PRO A 132 2.24 3.89 -12.16
CA PRO A 132 2.56 3.74 -13.59
C PRO A 132 3.05 2.34 -14.00
N GLY A 133 3.19 1.38 -13.08
CA GLY A 133 3.52 -0.02 -13.37
C GLY A 133 5.02 -0.32 -13.50
N ASN A 134 5.89 0.47 -12.87
CA ASN A 134 7.34 0.25 -12.91
C ASN A 134 7.77 -1.05 -12.20
N ILE A 135 7.21 -1.31 -11.01
CA ILE A 135 7.45 -2.58 -10.30
C ILE A 135 6.73 -3.72 -11.01
N THR A 136 5.47 -3.52 -11.43
CA THR A 136 4.68 -4.48 -12.23
C THR A 136 5.45 -5.05 -13.42
N ARG A 137 6.13 -4.19 -14.18
CA ARG A 137 6.97 -4.60 -15.31
C ARG A 137 8.04 -5.59 -14.88
N ASN A 138 8.78 -5.28 -13.82
CA ASN A 138 9.85 -6.14 -13.35
C ASN A 138 9.29 -7.46 -12.80
N ILE A 139 8.13 -7.44 -12.14
CA ILE A 139 7.44 -8.67 -11.71
C ILE A 139 7.13 -9.57 -12.93
N LEU A 140 6.56 -9.00 -14.00
CA LEU A 140 6.23 -9.73 -15.23
C LEU A 140 7.47 -10.29 -15.93
N GLN A 141 8.57 -9.52 -15.95
CA GLN A 141 9.84 -9.90 -16.58
C GLN A 141 10.59 -10.98 -15.79
N ASN A 142 10.43 -11.01 -14.46
CA ASN A 142 11.01 -12.04 -13.59
C ASN A 142 10.18 -13.35 -13.57
N GLY A 143 9.22 -13.50 -14.48
CA GLY A 143 8.56 -14.77 -14.74
C GLY A 143 7.44 -15.14 -13.76
N ALA A 144 6.80 -14.15 -13.12
CA ALA A 144 5.57 -14.40 -12.37
C ALA A 144 4.51 -15.09 -13.26
N LYS A 145 3.85 -16.12 -12.70
CA LYS A 145 2.78 -16.87 -13.37
C LYS A 145 1.55 -15.99 -13.57
N GLN A 146 1.15 -15.29 -12.51
CA GLN A 146 0.05 -14.35 -12.56
C GLN A 146 0.34 -13.14 -11.66
N VAL A 147 0.03 -11.95 -12.15
CA VAL A 147 0.21 -10.68 -11.47
C VAL A 147 -1.14 -10.03 -11.28
N ILE A 148 -1.53 -9.78 -10.04
CA ILE A 148 -2.75 -9.07 -9.69
C ILE A 148 -2.34 -7.70 -9.16
N VAL A 149 -2.70 -6.64 -9.87
CA VAL A 149 -2.42 -5.28 -9.40
C VAL A 149 -3.67 -4.65 -8.83
N ILE A 150 -3.55 -3.99 -7.68
CA ILE A 150 -4.64 -3.27 -7.01
C ILE A 150 -4.29 -1.79 -7.01
N GLU A 151 -5.02 -1.00 -7.79
CA GLU A 151 -4.81 0.43 -7.92
C GLU A 151 -6.05 1.20 -7.51
N LYS A 152 -5.90 2.24 -6.71
CA LYS A 152 -7.00 3.12 -6.31
C LYS A 152 -7.21 4.24 -7.33
N ASP A 153 -6.13 4.72 -7.92
CA ASP A 153 -6.13 5.87 -8.81
C ASP A 153 -6.40 5.47 -10.26
N ARG A 154 -7.61 5.79 -10.72
CA ARG A 154 -8.09 5.52 -12.08
C ARG A 154 -7.21 6.12 -13.17
N ARG A 155 -6.40 7.15 -12.88
CA ARG A 155 -5.54 7.81 -13.87
C ARG A 155 -4.46 6.86 -14.41
N PHE A 156 -4.07 5.84 -13.66
CA PHE A 156 -3.06 4.88 -14.10
C PHE A 156 -3.62 3.71 -14.90
N LEU A 157 -4.95 3.53 -14.96
CA LEU A 157 -5.57 2.44 -15.70
C LEU A 157 -5.08 2.33 -17.15
N PRO A 158 -4.99 3.41 -17.96
CA PRO A 158 -4.52 3.27 -19.33
C PRO A 158 -3.10 2.70 -19.44
N ALA A 159 -2.20 3.05 -18.51
CA ALA A 159 -0.84 2.52 -18.50
C ALA A 159 -0.82 1.04 -18.07
N LEU A 160 -1.64 0.68 -17.08
CA LEU A 160 -1.77 -0.68 -16.59
C LEU A 160 -2.46 -1.61 -17.62
N GLU A 161 -3.46 -1.12 -18.35
CA GLU A 161 -4.14 -1.84 -19.43
C GLU A 161 -3.17 -2.19 -20.55
N LEU A 162 -2.31 -1.25 -20.97
CA LEU A 162 -1.24 -1.52 -21.94
C LEU A 162 -0.26 -2.59 -21.46
N LEU A 163 0.07 -2.60 -20.16
CA LEU A 163 0.89 -3.66 -19.56
C LEU A 163 0.15 -4.99 -19.54
N ALA A 164 -1.15 -4.99 -19.26
CA ALA A 164 -1.97 -6.20 -19.21
C ALA A 164 -2.11 -6.83 -20.61
N ASP A 165 -2.38 -6.03 -21.64
CA ASP A 165 -2.44 -6.47 -23.03
C ASP A 165 -1.12 -7.09 -23.49
N ALA A 166 0.00 -6.46 -23.11
CA ALA A 166 1.35 -6.95 -23.42
C ALA A 166 1.83 -8.09 -22.51
N SER A 167 1.07 -8.46 -21.46
CA SER A 167 1.45 -9.51 -20.52
C SER A 167 1.13 -10.93 -21.00
N GLY A 168 0.36 -11.07 -22.08
CA GLY A 168 -0.12 -12.34 -22.58
C GLY A 168 -1.14 -13.01 -21.64
N GLY A 169 -2.01 -12.21 -21.00
CA GLY A 169 -3.03 -12.70 -20.07
C GLY A 169 -2.53 -13.02 -18.65
N ARG A 170 -1.26 -12.75 -18.34
CA ARG A 170 -0.68 -12.99 -17.01
C ARG A 170 -1.01 -11.91 -15.99
N MET A 171 -1.58 -10.78 -16.40
CA MET A 171 -1.86 -9.65 -15.51
C MET A 171 -3.37 -9.40 -15.38
N LYS A 172 -3.84 -9.18 -14.15
CA LYS A 172 -5.20 -8.76 -13.82
C LYS A 172 -5.15 -7.44 -13.06
N ILE A 173 -6.00 -6.50 -13.46
CA ILE A 173 -6.11 -5.18 -12.83
C ILE A 173 -7.38 -5.16 -11.97
N ILE A 174 -7.25 -4.68 -10.74
CA ILE A 174 -8.35 -4.45 -9.82
C ILE A 174 -8.31 -2.99 -9.42
N LEU A 175 -9.40 -2.27 -9.73
CA LEU A 175 -9.56 -0.89 -9.32
C LEU A 175 -10.24 -0.86 -7.93
N GLY A 176 -9.56 -0.35 -6.91
CA GLY A 176 -10.11 -0.22 -5.56
C GLY A 176 -9.09 0.23 -4.52
N ASP A 177 -9.58 0.57 -3.32
CA ASP A 177 -8.74 0.88 -2.17
C ASP A 177 -8.35 -0.40 -1.43
N ILE A 178 -7.05 -0.66 -1.29
CA ILE A 178 -6.55 -1.82 -0.53
C ILE A 178 -7.01 -1.83 0.93
N MET A 179 -7.30 -0.67 1.51
CA MET A 179 -7.80 -0.56 2.88
C MET A 179 -9.22 -1.11 3.02
N ASP A 180 -9.99 -1.14 1.94
CA ASP A 180 -11.40 -1.59 1.92
C ASP A 180 -11.57 -2.97 1.29
N LEU A 181 -10.59 -3.40 0.47
CA LEU A 181 -10.65 -4.69 -0.21
C LEU A 181 -10.32 -5.88 0.70
N HIS A 182 -10.98 -6.99 0.38
CA HIS A 182 -10.81 -8.31 0.98
C HIS A 182 -10.01 -9.20 0.04
N LEU A 183 -8.72 -9.38 0.33
CA LEU A 183 -7.79 -10.11 -0.54
C LEU A 183 -8.15 -11.59 -0.68
N GLU A 184 -8.80 -12.17 0.33
CA GLU A 184 -9.33 -13.53 0.34
C GLU A 184 -10.30 -13.81 -0.82
N ASN A 185 -10.99 -12.78 -1.33
CA ASN A 185 -11.94 -12.89 -2.44
C ASN A 185 -11.30 -12.62 -3.82
N ILE A 186 -10.07 -12.11 -3.81
CA ILE A 186 -9.35 -11.67 -5.01
C ILE A 186 -8.34 -12.73 -5.44
N LEU A 187 -7.68 -13.34 -4.46
CA LEU A 187 -6.61 -14.28 -4.66
C LEU A 187 -7.17 -15.68 -4.94
N PRO A 188 -6.56 -16.45 -5.85
CA PRO A 188 -7.00 -17.81 -6.18
C PRO A 188 -6.97 -18.74 -4.95
N SER A 189 -8.03 -19.50 -4.73
CA SER A 189 -8.15 -20.43 -3.60
C SER A 189 -7.15 -21.59 -3.64
N ASN A 190 -6.64 -21.96 -4.82
CA ASN A 190 -5.67 -23.04 -5.00
C ASN A 190 -4.22 -22.67 -4.63
N LEU A 191 -3.99 -21.47 -4.08
CA LEU A 191 -2.67 -21.05 -3.60
C LEU A 191 -2.35 -21.49 -2.18
N SER A 192 -3.34 -22.04 -1.47
CA SER A 192 -3.23 -22.29 -0.04
C SER A 192 -2.21 -23.37 0.28
N SER A 193 -1.34 -23.05 1.25
CA SER A 193 -0.43 -23.98 1.90
C SER A 193 -0.75 -24.01 3.40
N GLY A 194 -0.58 -25.17 4.03
CA GLY A 194 -0.75 -25.31 5.48
C GLY A 194 0.20 -24.36 6.23
N TRP A 195 -0.26 -23.76 7.34
CA TRP A 195 0.50 -22.74 8.07
C TRP A 195 1.91 -23.21 8.50
N THR A 196 2.02 -24.47 8.91
CA THR A 196 3.27 -25.10 9.37
C THR A 196 4.17 -25.57 8.23
N LEU A 197 3.67 -25.58 6.98
CA LEU A 197 4.43 -25.99 5.79
C LEU A 197 5.20 -24.79 5.20
N TYR A 198 5.74 -24.99 3.99
CA TYR A 198 6.36 -23.93 3.21
C TYR A 198 5.34 -22.81 2.89
N PRO A 199 5.78 -21.54 2.82
CA PRO A 199 4.93 -20.44 2.40
C PRO A 199 4.23 -20.74 1.06
N PRO A 200 3.00 -20.22 0.85
CA PRO A 200 2.33 -20.36 -0.43
C PRO A 200 3.16 -19.74 -1.56
N PRO A 201 2.97 -20.15 -2.82
CA PRO A 201 3.60 -19.53 -3.99
C PRO A 201 2.94 -18.17 -4.31
N LEU A 202 2.82 -17.30 -3.30
CA LEU A 202 2.17 -16.01 -3.32
C LEU A 202 3.05 -14.98 -2.63
N TYR A 203 3.32 -13.89 -3.34
CA TYR A 203 4.03 -12.72 -2.83
C TYR A 203 3.15 -11.49 -2.91
N ILE A 204 3.20 -10.65 -1.88
CA ILE A 204 2.59 -9.32 -1.90
C ILE A 204 3.70 -8.28 -1.94
N ILE A 205 3.67 -7.39 -2.93
CA ILE A 205 4.65 -6.33 -3.11
C ILE A 205 3.92 -4.98 -3.11
N GLY A 206 4.49 -3.94 -2.50
CA GLY A 206 3.86 -2.61 -2.53
C GLY A 206 4.83 -1.48 -2.28
N ASN A 207 4.81 -0.48 -3.19
CA ASN A 207 5.44 0.81 -2.99
C ASN A 207 4.37 1.85 -2.62
N LEU A 208 3.94 1.81 -1.37
CA LEU A 208 2.74 2.53 -0.92
C LEU A 208 3.08 3.93 -0.38
N PRO A 209 2.13 4.89 -0.50
CA PRO A 209 2.20 6.15 0.24
C PRO A 209 2.45 5.92 1.74
N PHE A 210 3.30 6.74 2.34
CA PHE A 210 3.74 6.53 3.72
C PHE A 210 2.58 6.56 4.72
N ASN A 211 1.58 7.41 4.49
CA ASN A 211 0.36 7.51 5.30
C ASN A 211 -0.53 6.26 5.24
N ILE A 212 -0.38 5.42 4.21
CA ILE A 212 -1.15 4.17 4.04
C ILE A 212 -0.33 2.96 4.48
N SER A 213 0.98 2.95 4.24
CA SER A 213 1.88 1.82 4.49
C SER A 213 1.79 1.28 5.94
N THR A 214 1.87 2.17 6.94
CA THR A 214 1.89 1.78 8.35
C THR A 214 0.53 1.28 8.86
N PRO A 215 -0.60 1.96 8.59
CA PRO A 215 -1.92 1.41 8.90
C PRO A 215 -2.19 0.07 8.21
N LEU A 216 -1.78 -0.10 6.94
CA LEU A 216 -2.02 -1.32 6.19
C LEU A 216 -1.25 -2.51 6.78
N ILE A 217 0.04 -2.36 7.11
CA ILE A 217 0.79 -3.46 7.71
C ILE A 217 0.23 -3.83 9.09
N ILE A 218 -0.25 -2.87 9.89
CA ILE A 218 -0.91 -3.17 11.17
C ILE A 218 -2.21 -3.95 10.94
N LYS A 219 -3.04 -3.55 9.95
CA LYS A 219 -4.24 -4.30 9.54
C LYS A 219 -3.88 -5.73 9.14
N TRP A 220 -2.84 -5.90 8.31
CA TRP A 220 -2.38 -7.23 7.90
C TRP A 220 -1.79 -8.04 9.04
N LEU A 221 -1.05 -7.45 9.99
CA LEU A 221 -0.58 -8.18 11.16
C LEU A 221 -1.75 -8.67 12.04
N LYS A 222 -2.83 -7.89 12.15
CA LYS A 222 -4.07 -8.37 12.78
C LYS A 222 -4.64 -9.56 12.01
N HIS A 223 -4.72 -9.51 10.68
CA HIS A 223 -5.14 -10.65 9.86
C HIS A 223 -4.21 -11.86 9.99
N CYS A 224 -2.90 -11.63 10.10
CA CYS A 224 -1.90 -12.68 10.32
C CYS A 224 -2.16 -13.41 11.63
N SER A 225 -2.50 -12.69 12.70
CA SER A 225 -2.81 -13.30 14.01
C SER A 225 -4.03 -14.20 14.01
N THR A 226 -4.95 -14.02 13.05
CA THR A 226 -6.19 -14.80 12.92
C THR A 226 -6.22 -15.67 11.67
N HIS A 227 -5.11 -15.74 10.92
CA HIS A 227 -4.99 -16.42 9.63
C HIS A 227 -6.09 -16.02 8.61
N THR A 228 -6.47 -14.75 8.61
CA THR A 228 -7.48 -14.18 7.69
C THR A 228 -6.82 -13.28 6.63
N GLY A 229 -7.61 -12.64 5.76
CA GLY A 229 -7.09 -11.70 4.76
C GLY A 229 -6.10 -12.38 3.79
N PRO A 230 -4.90 -11.79 3.53
CA PRO A 230 -3.91 -12.43 2.67
C PRO A 230 -3.30 -13.71 3.26
N PHE A 231 -3.55 -14.01 4.54
CA PHE A 231 -2.98 -15.13 5.28
C PHE A 231 -3.88 -16.38 5.27
N VAL A 232 -5.06 -16.32 4.64
CA VAL A 232 -5.90 -17.52 4.39
C VAL A 232 -5.19 -18.57 3.54
N HIS A 233 -4.20 -18.15 2.73
CA HIS A 233 -3.37 -19.03 1.91
C HIS A 233 -2.14 -19.59 2.66
N GLY A 234 -1.99 -19.28 3.95
CA GLY A 234 -0.81 -19.63 4.74
C GLY A 234 0.09 -18.43 4.98
N ARG A 235 1.40 -18.69 5.14
CA ARG A 235 2.39 -17.68 5.55
C ARG A 235 2.84 -16.78 4.38
N THR A 236 1.87 -16.15 3.71
CA THR A 236 2.07 -15.23 2.59
C THR A 236 3.13 -14.17 2.91
N GLN A 237 4.11 -14.03 2.03
CA GLN A 237 5.25 -13.14 2.24
C GLN A 237 4.93 -11.74 1.69
N LEU A 238 5.31 -10.72 2.45
CA LEU A 238 5.09 -9.32 2.09
C LEU A 238 6.43 -8.63 1.86
N THR A 239 6.56 -7.80 0.83
CA THR A 239 7.68 -6.87 0.62
C THR A 239 7.14 -5.48 0.38
N LEU A 240 7.34 -4.59 1.35
CA LEU A 240 6.71 -3.26 1.37
C LEU A 240 7.76 -2.18 1.59
N THR A 241 7.45 -0.98 1.12
CA THR A 241 8.28 0.21 1.35
C THR A 241 7.76 1.07 2.49
N PHE A 242 8.66 1.61 3.29
CA PHE A 242 8.35 2.55 4.36
C PHE A 242 9.35 3.71 4.35
N GLN A 243 9.04 4.80 5.06
CA GLN A 243 10.09 5.77 5.39
C GLN A 243 11.24 5.06 6.12
N LYS A 244 12.48 5.47 5.87
CA LYS A 244 13.68 4.82 6.42
C LYS A 244 13.57 4.59 7.93
N GLU A 245 13.24 5.64 8.68
CA GLU A 245 13.10 5.58 10.14
C GLU A 245 12.02 4.57 10.58
N VAL A 246 10.89 4.50 9.87
CA VAL A 246 9.82 3.53 10.16
C VAL A 246 10.31 2.09 9.91
N GLY A 247 11.05 1.87 8.82
CA GLY A 247 11.68 0.58 8.54
C GLY A 247 12.71 0.18 9.61
N ASP A 248 13.55 1.12 10.04
CA ASP A 248 14.55 0.92 11.10
C ASP A 248 13.85 0.52 12.43
N ARG A 249 12.74 1.20 12.76
CA ARG A 249 11.91 0.87 13.93
C ARG A 249 11.33 -0.54 13.86
N MET A 250 10.90 -1.02 12.68
CA MET A 250 10.29 -2.36 12.55
C MET A 250 11.25 -3.51 12.86
N VAL A 251 12.54 -3.32 12.60
CA VAL A 251 13.59 -4.33 12.84
C VAL A 251 14.39 -4.10 14.13
N ALA A 252 14.04 -3.08 14.91
CA ALA A 252 14.78 -2.72 16.11
C ALA A 252 14.72 -3.79 17.23
N ASP A 253 15.89 -4.23 17.67
CA ASP A 253 16.07 -5.18 18.77
C ASP A 253 15.86 -4.55 20.15
N ALA A 254 15.71 -5.38 21.17
CA ALA A 254 15.65 -4.94 22.57
C ALA A 254 16.83 -4.04 22.94
N GLY A 255 16.55 -2.97 23.68
CA GLY A 255 17.56 -1.99 24.06
C GLY A 255 17.93 -0.98 22.96
N SER A 256 17.47 -1.15 21.72
CA SER A 256 17.70 -0.17 20.65
C SER A 256 16.92 1.13 20.85
N ASP A 257 17.53 2.26 20.49
CA ASP A 257 16.86 3.57 20.48
C ASP A 257 15.68 3.62 19.49
N ALA A 258 15.77 2.86 18.40
CA ALA A 258 14.67 2.76 17.43
C ALA A 258 13.52 1.86 17.93
N ARG A 259 13.69 1.12 19.05
CA ARG A 259 12.66 0.21 19.54
C ARG A 259 11.44 0.96 20.03
N CYS A 260 10.30 0.55 19.49
CA CYS A 260 8.99 1.12 19.76
C CYS A 260 7.91 0.04 19.68
N ARG A 261 6.65 0.45 19.89
CA ARG A 261 5.49 -0.43 19.74
C ARG A 261 5.46 -1.19 18.40
N LEU A 262 5.82 -0.53 17.30
CA LEU A 262 5.78 -1.14 15.97
C LEU A 262 6.80 -2.28 15.84
N SER A 263 7.97 -2.15 16.46
CA SER A 263 9.00 -3.21 16.52
C SER A 263 8.39 -4.50 17.07
N ILE A 264 7.73 -4.41 18.23
CA ILE A 264 7.15 -5.57 18.89
C ILE A 264 6.04 -6.18 18.03
N ILE A 265 5.09 -5.36 17.57
CA ILE A 265 3.92 -5.81 16.79
C ILE A 265 4.34 -6.52 15.48
N CYS A 266 5.39 -6.04 14.81
CA CYS A 266 5.89 -6.67 13.59
C CYS A 266 6.64 -7.98 13.90
N GLN A 267 7.56 -7.96 14.85
CA GLN A 267 8.49 -9.06 15.10
C GLN A 267 7.84 -10.27 15.80
N TYR A 268 6.76 -10.07 16.59
CA TYR A 268 6.13 -11.20 17.28
C TYR A 268 5.37 -12.13 16.32
N LEU A 269 4.82 -11.60 15.21
CA LEU A 269 4.11 -12.38 14.20
C LEU A 269 4.99 -12.77 13.01
N CYS A 270 6.00 -11.96 12.69
CA CYS A 270 6.79 -12.11 11.48
C CYS A 270 8.29 -12.13 11.79
N HIS A 271 9.04 -12.84 10.96
CA HIS A 271 10.44 -12.48 10.70
C HIS A 271 10.43 -11.22 9.83
N VAL A 272 11.04 -10.15 10.33
CA VAL A 272 11.08 -8.85 9.67
C VAL A 272 12.51 -8.61 9.20
N ASN A 273 12.72 -8.45 7.90
CA ASN A 273 14.03 -8.26 7.32
C ASN A 273 14.10 -6.89 6.62
N TYR A 274 15.04 -6.05 7.06
CA TYR A 274 15.39 -4.83 6.36
C TYR A 274 16.27 -5.21 5.15
N LEU A 275 15.74 -5.10 3.94
CA LEU A 275 16.45 -5.56 2.74
C LEU A 275 17.50 -4.55 2.30
N PHE A 276 17.09 -3.30 2.08
CA PHE A 276 17.97 -2.20 1.70
C PHE A 276 17.24 -0.85 1.76
N THR A 277 18.01 0.23 1.72
CA THR A 277 17.50 1.61 1.61
C THR A 277 17.55 2.10 0.16
N ILE A 278 16.50 2.79 -0.26
CA ILE A 278 16.41 3.52 -1.52
C ILE A 278 16.58 5.01 -1.21
N PRO A 279 17.58 5.69 -1.81
CA PRO A 279 17.74 7.13 -1.66
C PRO A 279 16.50 7.88 -2.17
N GLY A 280 16.02 8.88 -1.43
CA GLY A 280 14.82 9.65 -1.81
C GLY A 280 14.92 10.27 -3.21
N ARG A 281 16.13 10.62 -3.66
CA ARG A 281 16.40 11.12 -5.03
C ARG A 281 16.01 10.16 -6.16
N ALA A 282 15.79 8.88 -5.86
CA ALA A 282 15.35 7.89 -6.85
C ALA A 282 13.85 7.96 -7.17
N PHE A 283 13.09 8.72 -6.38
CA PHE A 283 11.66 8.86 -6.54
C PHE A 283 11.28 10.18 -7.22
N PHE A 284 10.08 10.18 -7.81
CA PHE A 284 9.47 11.36 -8.39
C PHE A 284 8.00 11.50 -7.97
N PRO A 285 7.57 12.61 -7.35
CA PRO A 285 8.42 13.62 -6.74
C PRO A 285 9.39 13.03 -5.69
N LYS A 286 10.46 13.77 -5.39
CA LYS A 286 11.44 13.35 -4.38
C LYS A 286 10.80 13.49 -2.98
N PRO A 287 10.70 12.42 -2.16
CA PRO A 287 10.33 12.53 -0.76
C PRO A 287 11.43 13.23 0.05
N GLU A 288 11.05 13.77 1.21
CA GLU A 288 11.95 14.41 2.17
C GLU A 288 12.91 13.42 2.83
N VAL A 289 12.53 12.15 2.89
CA VAL A 289 13.28 11.07 3.55
C VAL A 289 13.57 9.93 2.60
N ASP A 290 14.62 9.17 2.92
CA ASP A 290 14.91 7.91 2.26
C ASP A 290 13.85 6.84 2.57
N VAL A 291 13.83 5.79 1.75
CA VAL A 291 12.79 4.75 1.80
C VAL A 291 13.43 3.40 2.12
N ALA A 292 12.96 2.72 3.16
CA ALA A 292 13.34 1.36 3.50
C ALA A 292 12.49 0.35 2.72
N VAL A 293 13.11 -0.72 2.21
CA VAL A 293 12.41 -1.89 1.70
C VAL A 293 12.46 -2.98 2.76
N VAL A 294 11.29 -3.41 3.25
CA VAL A 294 11.17 -4.35 4.37
C VAL A 294 10.37 -5.58 3.93
N LYS A 295 10.89 -6.77 4.23
CA LYS A 295 10.22 -8.04 4.01
C LYS A 295 9.65 -8.59 5.30
N PHE A 296 8.42 -9.09 5.24
CA PHE A 296 7.75 -9.78 6.34
C PHE A 296 7.49 -11.22 5.92
N THR A 297 7.97 -12.16 6.72
CA THR A 297 7.65 -13.59 6.58
C THR A 297 6.97 -14.05 7.86
N PRO A 298 5.66 -14.38 7.84
CA PRO A 298 4.97 -14.86 9.03
C PRO A 298 5.69 -16.05 9.67
N ARG A 299 5.72 -16.05 11.00
CA ARG A 299 6.30 -17.13 11.81
C ARG A 299 5.36 -18.32 11.82
N ILE A 300 5.92 -19.52 11.97
CA ILE A 300 5.12 -20.73 12.22
C ILE A 300 4.45 -20.62 13.60
N ARG A 301 5.19 -20.18 14.61
CA ARG A 301 4.68 -19.86 15.95
C ARG A 301 4.96 -18.39 16.27
N PRO A 302 3.96 -17.63 16.73
CA PRO A 302 4.22 -16.27 17.18
C PRO A 302 5.10 -16.27 18.43
N LEU A 303 5.88 -15.21 18.64
CA LEU A 303 6.69 -15.05 19.87
C LEU A 303 5.82 -14.75 21.09
N ILE A 304 4.64 -14.17 20.87
CA ILE A 304 3.64 -13.90 21.89
C ILE A 304 2.37 -14.66 21.52
N ASN A 305 1.96 -15.63 22.34
CA ASN A 305 0.84 -16.52 22.04
C ASN A 305 -0.46 -16.04 22.71
N GLN A 306 -0.91 -14.84 22.39
CA GLN A 306 -2.14 -14.24 22.92
C GLN A 306 -2.93 -13.52 21.82
N PRO A 307 -4.25 -13.33 21.99
CA PRO A 307 -5.08 -12.59 21.05
C PRO A 307 -4.51 -11.19 20.74
N PHE A 308 -4.52 -10.80 19.46
CA PHE A 308 -3.98 -9.52 19.00
C PHE A 308 -4.46 -8.29 19.81
N PRO A 309 -5.75 -8.17 20.20
CA PRO A 309 -6.20 -7.03 21.02
C PRO A 309 -5.50 -6.92 22.37
N ILE A 310 -5.22 -8.06 23.03
CA ILE A 310 -4.52 -8.10 24.32
C ILE A 310 -3.06 -7.65 24.15
N VAL A 311 -2.37 -8.25 23.18
CA VAL A 311 -0.98 -7.91 22.83
C VAL A 311 -0.88 -6.42 22.48
N GLN A 312 -1.77 -5.92 21.63
CA GLN A 312 -1.82 -4.52 21.23
C GLN A 312 -2.08 -3.59 22.42
N LYS A 313 -3.00 -3.94 23.33
CA LYS A 313 -3.30 -3.15 24.52
C LYS A 313 -2.07 -3.03 25.41
N ILE A 314 -1.45 -4.16 25.78
CA ILE A 314 -0.28 -4.19 26.66
C ILE A 314 0.88 -3.40 26.08
N ILE A 315 1.27 -3.67 24.84
CA ILE A 315 2.40 -2.97 24.20
C ILE A 315 2.08 -1.47 24.09
N THR A 316 0.86 -1.10 23.69
CA THR A 316 0.49 0.33 23.57
C THR A 316 0.59 1.04 24.91
N THR A 317 0.10 0.42 25.99
CA THR A 317 0.13 1.02 27.33
C THR A 317 1.55 1.11 27.89
N ILE A 318 2.36 0.06 27.74
CA ILE A 318 3.74 0.04 28.25
C ILE A 318 4.61 1.07 27.52
N PHE A 319 4.51 1.17 26.19
CA PHE A 319 5.33 2.10 25.41
C PHE A 319 4.92 3.57 25.52
N GLN A 320 3.79 3.92 26.14
CA GLN A 320 3.45 5.32 26.43
C GLN A 320 4.47 5.99 27.35
N HIS A 321 5.07 5.23 28.26
CA HIS A 321 6.13 5.69 29.16
C HIS A 321 7.48 5.12 28.73
N ARG A 322 7.84 5.21 27.44
CA ARG A 322 9.04 4.58 26.86
C ARG A 322 10.31 4.78 27.69
N GLN A 323 10.55 6.00 28.18
CA GLN A 323 11.77 6.38 28.89
C GLN A 323 11.73 6.07 30.41
N LYS A 324 10.56 5.71 30.95
CA LYS A 324 10.41 5.32 32.36
C LYS A 324 10.45 3.80 32.50
N PHE A 325 10.54 3.35 33.74
CA PHE A 325 10.43 1.95 34.13
C PHE A 325 9.08 1.34 33.70
N CYS A 326 9.06 0.07 33.29
CA CYS A 326 7.89 -0.58 32.72
C CYS A 326 6.71 -0.60 33.69
N ARG A 327 6.97 -0.62 35.01
CA ARG A 327 5.93 -0.54 36.06
C ARG A 327 4.98 0.65 35.89
N PHE A 328 5.46 1.79 35.39
CA PHE A 328 4.61 2.97 35.15
C PHE A 328 3.62 2.74 34.01
N GLY A 329 4.04 1.99 32.98
CA GLY A 329 3.16 1.54 31.91
C GLY A 329 2.21 0.44 32.38
N ILE A 330 2.72 -0.54 33.14
CA ILE A 330 1.91 -1.63 33.67
C ILE A 330 0.79 -1.11 34.58
N LYS A 331 1.06 -0.12 35.43
CA LYS A 331 0.05 0.53 36.29
C LYS A 331 -1.17 1.00 35.48
N ASN A 332 -0.95 1.51 34.27
CA ASN A 332 -2.02 2.02 33.41
C ASN A 332 -2.89 0.92 32.78
N LEU A 333 -2.57 -0.37 32.98
CA LEU A 333 -3.41 -1.50 32.56
C LEU A 333 -4.57 -1.77 33.51
N PHE A 334 -4.52 -1.24 34.74
CA PHE A 334 -5.47 -1.53 35.80
C PHE A 334 -6.05 -0.25 36.40
N PRO A 335 -7.28 -0.31 36.95
CA PRO A 335 -7.84 0.78 37.74
C PRO A 335 -6.95 1.18 38.93
N GLU A 336 -6.88 2.47 39.25
CA GLU A 336 -6.05 3.01 40.33
C GLU A 336 -6.38 2.42 41.71
N ASN A 337 -7.61 1.94 41.92
CA ASN A 337 -8.07 1.29 43.14
C ASN A 337 -7.80 -0.23 43.17
N ARG A 338 -7.01 -0.76 42.22
CA ARG A 338 -6.63 -2.17 42.13
C ARG A 338 -5.09 -2.35 42.04
N PRO A 339 -4.28 -1.73 42.93
CA PRO A 339 -2.82 -1.83 42.88
C PRO A 339 -2.30 -3.26 43.05
N GLU A 340 -3.04 -4.14 43.73
CA GLU A 340 -2.70 -5.55 43.91
C GLU A 340 -2.58 -6.30 42.57
N LEU A 341 -3.34 -5.91 41.54
CA LEU A 341 -3.26 -6.53 40.21
C LEU A 341 -1.97 -6.16 39.47
N VAL A 342 -1.41 -4.99 39.75
CA VAL A 342 -0.10 -4.56 39.21
C VAL A 342 1.00 -5.45 39.76
N GLU A 343 1.02 -5.63 41.08
CA GLU A 343 1.99 -6.48 41.77
C GLU A 343 1.81 -7.95 41.38
N GLU A 344 0.57 -8.43 41.26
CA GLU A 344 0.27 -9.77 40.75
C GLU A 344 0.86 -9.98 39.35
N LEU A 345 0.64 -9.03 38.42
CA LEU A 345 1.15 -9.12 37.06
C LEU A 345 2.68 -9.15 37.03
N ILE A 346 3.35 -8.25 37.75
CA ILE A 346 4.82 -8.16 37.78
C ILE A 346 5.42 -9.45 38.36
N ASN A 347 4.90 -9.91 39.50
CA ASN A 347 5.43 -11.08 40.20
C ASN A 347 5.20 -12.38 39.42
N LYS A 348 4.00 -12.60 38.89
CA LYS A 348 3.70 -13.80 38.10
C LYS A 348 4.44 -13.81 36.76
N ALA A 349 4.59 -12.65 36.11
CA ALA A 349 5.34 -12.55 34.85
C ALA A 349 6.87 -12.58 35.07
N LYS A 350 7.35 -12.47 36.32
CA LYS A 350 8.77 -12.46 36.69
C LYS A 350 9.57 -11.38 35.98
N ILE A 351 8.98 -10.20 35.83
CA ILE A 351 9.57 -9.04 35.14
C ILE A 351 10.28 -8.17 36.17
N ASN A 352 11.47 -7.66 35.85
CA ASN A 352 12.05 -6.59 36.66
C ASN A 352 11.25 -5.29 36.43
N PRO A 353 10.57 -4.74 37.45
CA PRO A 353 9.73 -3.55 37.30
C PRO A 353 10.50 -2.28 36.92
N GLU A 354 11.83 -2.27 37.10
CA GLU A 354 12.73 -1.16 36.79
C GLU A 354 13.33 -1.24 35.37
N THR A 355 13.02 -2.29 34.60
CA THR A 355 13.41 -2.35 33.19
C THR A 355 12.65 -1.30 32.38
N LYS A 356 13.32 -0.52 31.52
CA LYS A 356 12.62 0.43 30.64
C LYS A 356 11.86 -0.31 29.53
N ALA A 357 10.75 0.26 29.06
CA ALA A 357 9.88 -0.39 28.09
C ALA A 357 10.59 -0.90 26.82
N PHE A 358 11.57 -0.14 26.31
CA PHE A 358 12.29 -0.52 25.08
C PHE A 358 13.37 -1.61 25.30
N GLN A 359 13.72 -1.89 26.55
CA GLN A 359 14.67 -2.95 26.93
C GLN A 359 13.99 -4.30 27.12
N LEU A 360 12.65 -4.33 27.25
CA LEU A 360 11.92 -5.59 27.41
C LEU A 360 12.06 -6.49 26.17
N GLU A 361 12.36 -7.74 26.44
CA GLU A 361 12.49 -8.82 25.46
C GLU A 361 11.12 -9.38 25.04
N MET A 362 11.11 -10.17 23.96
CA MET A 362 9.86 -10.77 23.45
C MET A 362 9.26 -11.78 24.42
N GLU A 363 10.10 -12.53 25.12
CA GLU A 363 9.73 -13.52 26.13
C GLU A 363 9.07 -12.84 27.33
N GLU A 364 9.58 -11.67 27.73
CA GLU A 364 9.01 -10.83 28.78
C GLU A 364 7.64 -10.29 28.38
N PHE A 365 7.49 -9.79 27.16
CA PHE A 365 6.17 -9.39 26.65
C PHE A 365 5.19 -10.58 26.57
N ASN A 366 5.65 -11.77 26.20
CA ASN A 366 4.83 -12.97 26.18
C ASN A 366 4.35 -13.33 27.60
N ALA A 367 5.23 -13.32 28.59
CA ALA A 367 4.88 -13.55 29.99
C ALA A 367 3.85 -12.53 30.51
N LEU A 368 4.06 -11.23 30.24
CA LEU A 368 3.12 -10.16 30.57
C LEU A 368 1.74 -10.39 29.92
N CYS A 369 1.71 -10.78 28.65
CA CYS A 369 0.45 -11.02 27.94
C CYS A 369 -0.31 -12.22 28.50
N ASN A 370 0.39 -13.31 28.82
CA ASN A 370 -0.23 -14.51 29.39
C ASN A 370 -0.86 -14.20 30.75
N VAL A 371 -0.10 -13.60 31.66
CA VAL A 371 -0.58 -13.28 33.01
C VAL A 371 -1.70 -12.24 32.98
N TYR A 372 -1.59 -11.21 32.13
CA TYR A 372 -2.66 -10.22 32.00
C TYR A 372 -3.96 -10.84 31.46
N ASN A 373 -3.87 -11.78 30.51
CA ASN A 373 -5.03 -12.50 30.01
C ASN A 373 -5.70 -13.31 31.14
N ASP A 374 -4.91 -14.01 31.96
CA ASP A 374 -5.42 -14.77 33.12
C ASP A 374 -6.11 -13.85 34.13
N ILE A 375 -5.52 -12.68 34.42
CA ILE A 375 -6.14 -11.68 35.29
C ILE A 375 -7.48 -11.19 34.71
N CYS A 376 -7.55 -10.93 33.39
CA CYS A 376 -8.79 -10.51 32.74
C CYS A 376 -9.89 -11.58 32.78
N GLN A 377 -9.54 -12.86 32.69
CA GLN A 377 -10.51 -13.95 32.79
C GLN A 377 -11.10 -14.06 34.21
N ASN A 378 -10.31 -13.75 35.23
CA ASN A 378 -10.73 -13.80 36.63
C ASN A 378 -11.36 -12.50 37.15
N ASN A 379 -11.22 -11.39 36.42
CA ASN A 379 -11.70 -10.08 36.83
C ASN A 379 -12.50 -9.41 35.71
N LYS A 380 -13.81 -9.28 35.90
CA LYS A 380 -14.69 -8.54 34.98
C LYS A 380 -14.20 -7.09 34.82
N ASN A 381 -14.42 -6.49 33.66
CA ASN A 381 -14.15 -5.08 33.34
C ASN A 381 -12.67 -4.66 33.20
N ILE A 382 -11.69 -5.54 33.47
CA ILE A 382 -10.27 -5.20 33.30
C ILE A 382 -9.88 -5.08 31.83
N LEU A 383 -10.45 -5.93 30.97
CA LEU A 383 -10.17 -5.88 29.54
C LEU A 383 -10.75 -4.62 28.88
N GLU A 384 -11.93 -4.14 29.30
CA GLU A 384 -12.51 -2.89 28.80
C GLU A 384 -11.91 -1.62 29.43
N TYR A 385 -11.21 -1.73 30.57
CA TYR A 385 -10.63 -0.57 31.24
C TYR A 385 -9.65 0.21 30.33
N ASP A 386 -9.85 1.53 30.23
CA ASP A 386 -8.95 2.45 29.55
C ASP A 386 -8.63 3.65 30.46
N PHE A 387 -7.39 3.72 30.94
CA PHE A 387 -6.93 4.78 31.81
C PHE A 387 -7.00 6.18 31.17
N ARG A 388 -7.07 6.28 29.83
CA ARG A 388 -7.16 7.57 29.10
C ARG A 388 -8.53 8.21 29.20
N ILE A 389 -9.59 7.42 29.31
CA ILE A 389 -10.96 7.94 29.42
C ILE A 389 -11.09 8.79 30.69
N LYS A 390 -10.54 8.33 31.83
CA LYS A 390 -10.46 9.11 33.07
C LYS A 390 -9.67 10.42 32.93
N LYS A 391 -8.58 10.41 32.16
CA LYS A 391 -7.73 11.60 31.97
C LYS A 391 -8.39 12.66 31.09
N ALA A 392 -9.25 12.25 30.15
CA ALA A 392 -10.02 13.17 29.31
C ALA A 392 -10.98 14.02 30.16
N TYR A 393 -11.65 13.45 31.17
CA TYR A 393 -12.50 14.21 32.10
C TYR A 393 -11.70 15.16 33.00
N LYS A 394 -10.57 14.70 33.57
CA LYS A 394 -9.70 15.58 34.38
C LYS A 394 -9.11 16.77 33.59
N ASN A 395 -8.81 16.59 32.30
CA ASN A 395 -8.29 17.66 31.47
C ASN A 395 -9.36 18.70 31.10
N VAL A 396 -10.62 18.29 30.92
CA VAL A 396 -11.75 19.21 30.67
C VAL A 396 -12.06 20.05 31.91
N ASP A 397 -12.06 19.44 33.10
CA ASP A 397 -12.24 20.18 34.37
C ASP A 397 -11.07 21.16 34.62
N SER A 398 -9.83 20.78 34.32
CA SER A 398 -8.68 21.68 34.47
C SER A 398 -8.67 22.85 33.48
N SER A 399 -9.32 22.74 32.32
CA SER A 399 -9.52 23.87 31.40
C SER A 399 -10.63 24.81 31.86
N LEU A 400 -11.66 24.29 32.55
CA LEU A 400 -12.74 25.09 33.13
C LEU A 400 -12.29 25.82 34.42
N GLU A 401 -11.36 25.24 35.18
CA GLU A 401 -10.77 25.90 36.35
C GLU A 401 -9.80 27.03 35.94
N ASN A 402 -9.06 26.90 34.83
CA ASN A 402 -8.15 27.95 34.36
C ASN A 402 -8.83 29.13 33.65
N GLU A 403 -10.07 28.97 33.14
CA GLU A 403 -10.87 30.10 32.64
C GLU A 403 -11.55 30.90 33.76
N ASN A 404 -11.74 30.31 34.94
CA ASN A 404 -12.37 31.00 36.09
C ASN A 404 -11.37 31.75 36.98
N VAL A 405 -10.06 31.54 36.84
CA VAL A 405 -9.04 32.27 37.62
C VAL A 405 -8.61 33.60 36.95
N ASN A 406 -8.88 33.78 35.65
CA ASN A 406 -8.55 35.02 34.92
C ASN A 406 -9.70 36.04 34.83
N LYS A 407 -10.75 35.91 35.66
CA LYS A 407 -11.85 36.88 35.74
C LYS A 407 -11.88 37.72 37.02
N ASP A 408 -11.00 37.44 37.98
CA ASP A 408 -10.92 38.17 39.25
C ASP A 408 -9.50 38.72 39.52
N ILE A 409 -8.97 39.52 38.59
CA ILE A 409 -7.88 40.50 38.84
C ILE A 409 -8.17 41.80 38.11
#